data_AF-A0A9P7AWF6-F1
#
_entry.id   AF-A0A9P7AWF6-F1
#
_cell.length_a   1.000
_cell.length_b   1.000
_cell.length_c   1.000
_cell.angle_alpha   90.00
_cell.angle_beta   90.00
_cell.angle_gamma   90.00
#
_symmetry.space_group_name_H-M   'P 1'
#
loop_
_entity.id
_entity.type
_entity.pdbx_description
1 polymer ?
#
loop_
_entity_poly.entity_id
_entity_poly.type
_entity_poly.pdbx_seq_one_letter_code
_entity_poly.pdbx_strand_id
1 'polypeptide(L)'
;MPPKQIGNTGTLLHASTFHATDGNIIIEVRAANITAFPADAIVNAVDVRLRGGGINTIIQSAAGPGLQLQLTNDYPGGVETGGAYDTGSHNIRTATHIIHAVGPDYRVRTSTRQANEDLEDTYRSILSTAVRLGVRSVAFPPIATGIPQFPGPRAARIALSTVRAFLEDNDTGGLERVTFLMWPASTPDAAHYTKKFKEHFPEEDNEDDEDEPMSGTSENDKSGGEQSEEEEESEEGEEGEEEAEDEEEAEDEEDAEDEEEAEDEEEAEDEEEAEDEEEEEEGEEGEEGENEAEDEEEEEEEEETVDGRSTPDLEEDSDAIAV
;
A
#
# COMPACT_ATOMS: atom_id res chain seq x y z
N MET A 1 0.32 -15.50 -29.47
CA MET A 1 -1.11 -15.54 -29.06
C MET A 1 -1.51 -14.15 -28.59
N PRO A 2 -2.79 -13.73 -28.67
CA PRO A 2 -3.25 -12.62 -27.85
C PRO A 2 -3.13 -13.00 -26.37
N PRO A 3 -2.89 -12.06 -25.44
CA PRO A 3 -2.95 -12.36 -24.02
C PRO A 3 -4.38 -12.81 -23.64
N LYS A 4 -4.50 -13.81 -22.75
CA LYS A 4 -5.80 -14.19 -22.19
C LYS A 4 -6.42 -12.96 -21.53
N GLN A 5 -7.70 -12.69 -21.80
CA GLN A 5 -8.49 -11.80 -20.97
C GLN A 5 -8.66 -12.48 -19.60
N ILE A 6 -7.91 -12.01 -18.61
CA ILE A 6 -8.15 -12.31 -17.20
C ILE A 6 -9.44 -11.55 -16.82
N GLY A 7 -10.36 -12.23 -16.14
CA GLY A 7 -11.61 -11.60 -15.68
C GLY A 7 -11.34 -10.47 -14.67
N ASN A 8 -12.30 -9.55 -14.54
CA ASN A 8 -12.16 -8.30 -13.77
C ASN A 8 -11.70 -8.50 -12.30
N THR A 9 -11.87 -9.69 -11.73
CA THR A 9 -11.48 -10.05 -10.35
C THR A 9 -10.04 -10.56 -10.19
N GLY A 10 -9.28 -10.70 -11.29
CA GLY A 10 -7.94 -11.28 -11.27
C GLY A 10 -7.88 -12.76 -10.90
N THR A 11 -6.65 -13.26 -10.73
CA THR A 11 -6.35 -14.58 -10.14
C THR A 11 -6.14 -14.42 -8.64
N LEU A 12 -6.75 -15.27 -7.80
CA LEU A 12 -6.45 -15.31 -6.37
C LEU A 12 -5.13 -16.05 -6.13
N LEU A 13 -4.27 -15.53 -5.26
CA LEU A 13 -3.02 -16.17 -4.82
C LEU A 13 -3.15 -16.66 -3.37
N HIS A 14 -3.59 -15.79 -2.45
CA HIS A 14 -3.96 -16.15 -1.08
C HIS A 14 -5.16 -15.33 -0.59
N ALA A 15 -5.90 -15.90 0.35
CA ALA A 15 -6.93 -15.22 1.14
C ALA A 15 -6.89 -15.75 2.59
N SER A 16 -7.25 -14.89 3.54
CA SER A 16 -7.61 -15.29 4.91
C SER A 16 -8.71 -14.36 5.44
N THR A 17 -9.44 -14.82 6.46
CA THR A 17 -10.41 -13.98 7.19
C THR A 17 -9.73 -13.48 8.44
N PHE A 18 -9.60 -12.16 8.55
CA PHE A 18 -9.09 -11.52 9.76
C PHE A 18 -10.27 -11.07 10.65
N HIS A 19 -10.19 -11.39 11.94
CA HIS A 19 -11.22 -11.03 12.93
C HIS A 19 -10.83 -9.74 13.66
N ALA A 20 -11.28 -8.60 13.12
CA ALA A 20 -11.09 -7.28 13.72
C ALA A 20 -12.10 -7.03 14.85
N THR A 21 -11.88 -5.94 15.60
CA THR A 21 -12.68 -5.61 16.79
C THR A 21 -14.16 -5.29 16.47
N ASP A 22 -14.45 -4.83 15.26
CA ASP A 22 -15.78 -4.42 14.78
C ASP A 22 -16.37 -5.33 13.69
N GLY A 23 -15.60 -6.26 13.11
CA GLY A 23 -16.08 -7.15 12.07
C GLY A 23 -15.06 -8.14 11.49
N ASN A 24 -15.52 -9.00 10.57
CA ASN A 24 -14.68 -9.93 9.84
C ASN A 24 -14.23 -9.30 8.51
N ILE A 25 -12.92 -9.32 8.23
CA ILE A 25 -12.31 -8.61 7.11
C ILE A 25 -11.56 -9.61 6.24
N ILE A 26 -11.89 -9.64 4.95
CA ILE A 26 -11.25 -10.52 3.97
C ILE A 26 -9.93 -9.90 3.53
N ILE A 27 -8.80 -10.52 3.87
CA ILE A 27 -7.46 -10.08 3.46
C ILE A 27 -7.00 -10.98 2.31
N GLU A 28 -6.56 -10.39 1.19
CA GLU A 28 -6.24 -11.15 -0.03
C GLU A 28 -4.95 -10.69 -0.71
N VAL A 29 -4.24 -11.62 -1.34
CA VAL A 29 -3.26 -11.34 -2.39
C VAL A 29 -3.81 -11.85 -3.71
N ARG A 30 -3.95 -10.96 -4.70
CA ARG A 30 -4.50 -11.28 -6.04
C ARG A 30 -3.57 -10.76 -7.14
N ALA A 31 -3.56 -11.45 -8.28
CA ALA A 31 -2.96 -10.94 -9.50
C ALA A 31 -4.02 -10.29 -10.41
N ALA A 32 -4.08 -8.95 -10.44
CA ALA A 32 -5.06 -8.20 -11.22
C ALA A 32 -4.55 -6.81 -11.67
N ASN A 33 -5.16 -6.24 -12.72
CA ASN A 33 -4.94 -4.84 -13.07
C ASN A 33 -5.83 -3.94 -12.18
N ILE A 34 -5.21 -3.08 -11.37
CA ILE A 34 -5.88 -2.17 -10.43
C ILE A 34 -6.96 -1.29 -11.08
N THR A 35 -6.76 -0.84 -12.33
CA THR A 35 -7.72 0.04 -13.04
C THR A 35 -8.96 -0.69 -13.59
N ALA A 36 -9.03 -2.01 -13.41
CA ALA A 36 -10.16 -2.87 -13.77
C ALA A 36 -10.65 -3.75 -12.60
N PHE A 37 -10.00 -3.67 -11.44
CA PHE A 37 -10.37 -4.43 -10.24
C PHE A 37 -11.52 -3.73 -9.50
N PRO A 38 -12.56 -4.44 -9.06
CA PRO A 38 -13.67 -3.87 -8.30
C PRO A 38 -13.29 -3.72 -6.81
N ALA A 39 -13.07 -2.48 -6.37
CA ALA A 39 -12.92 -2.09 -4.97
C ALA A 39 -13.37 -0.63 -4.83
N ASP A 40 -13.96 -0.25 -3.70
CA ASP A 40 -14.48 1.11 -3.49
C ASP A 40 -13.35 2.16 -3.57
N ALA A 41 -12.20 1.86 -2.96
CA ALA A 41 -10.96 2.62 -3.10
C ALA A 41 -9.86 1.79 -3.79
N ILE A 42 -9.13 2.40 -4.72
CA ILE A 42 -7.87 1.88 -5.25
C ILE A 42 -6.70 2.78 -4.85
N VAL A 43 -5.53 2.21 -4.59
CA VAL A 43 -4.34 2.96 -4.17
C VAL A 43 -3.43 3.26 -5.38
N ASN A 44 -2.94 4.49 -5.44
CA ASN A 44 -1.94 4.95 -6.39
C ASN A 44 -0.64 5.28 -5.64
N ALA A 45 0.50 4.74 -6.08
CA ALA A 45 1.80 5.05 -5.49
C ALA A 45 2.43 6.26 -6.21
N VAL A 46 2.73 7.32 -5.45
CA VAL A 46 3.22 8.61 -5.96
C VAL A 46 4.40 9.14 -5.15
N ASP A 47 5.09 10.14 -5.70
CA ASP A 47 6.12 10.94 -5.03
C ASP A 47 5.52 12.14 -4.26
N VAL A 48 6.37 12.83 -3.51
CA VAL A 48 6.07 14.07 -2.75
C VAL A 48 5.55 15.25 -3.59
N ARG A 49 5.45 15.10 -4.92
CA ARG A 49 4.86 16.08 -5.87
C ARG A 49 3.60 15.53 -6.54
N LEU A 50 3.03 14.45 -5.99
CA LEU A 50 1.87 13.71 -6.50
C LEU A 50 2.04 13.27 -7.97
N ARG A 51 3.25 12.82 -8.30
CA ARG A 51 3.65 12.30 -9.62
C ARG A 51 4.26 10.90 -9.46
N GLY A 52 4.69 10.29 -10.57
CA GLY A 52 5.31 8.97 -10.54
C GLY A 52 5.22 8.24 -11.88
N GLY A 53 5.97 7.16 -12.01
CA GLY A 53 5.88 6.23 -13.14
C GLY A 53 5.13 4.96 -12.79
N GLY A 54 5.20 3.94 -13.66
CA GLY A 54 4.65 2.61 -13.38
C GLY A 54 3.14 2.66 -13.11
N ILE A 55 2.74 2.31 -11.89
CA ILE A 55 1.32 2.25 -11.50
C ILE A 55 0.62 3.61 -11.62
N ASN A 56 1.30 4.72 -11.31
CA ASN A 56 0.74 6.06 -11.50
C ASN A 56 0.51 6.39 -12.98
N THR A 57 1.39 5.94 -13.89
CA THR A 57 1.15 6.11 -15.33
C THR A 57 -0.08 5.35 -15.80
N ILE A 58 -0.32 4.15 -15.27
CA ILE A 58 -1.49 3.33 -15.58
C ILE A 58 -2.77 3.98 -15.02
N ILE A 59 -2.76 4.42 -13.75
CA ILE A 59 -3.91 5.06 -13.10
C ILE A 59 -4.23 6.41 -13.73
N GLN A 60 -3.25 7.29 -13.96
CA GLN A 60 -3.45 8.56 -14.67
C GLN A 60 -3.98 8.37 -16.10
N SER A 61 -3.53 7.33 -16.81
CA SER A 61 -4.05 7.01 -18.15
C SER A 61 -5.49 6.48 -18.14
N ALA A 62 -5.94 5.87 -17.04
CA ALA A 62 -7.30 5.34 -16.91
C ALA A 62 -8.28 6.37 -16.32
N ALA A 63 -7.83 7.18 -15.35
CA ALA A 63 -8.60 8.27 -14.75
C ALA A 63 -8.68 9.50 -15.67
N GLY A 64 -7.68 9.73 -16.52
CA GLY A 64 -7.59 10.85 -17.44
C GLY A 64 -7.02 12.13 -16.80
N PRO A 65 -6.78 13.19 -17.61
CA PRO A 65 -5.98 14.36 -17.20
C PRO A 65 -6.61 15.21 -16.09
N GLY A 66 -7.88 15.00 -15.76
CA GLY A 66 -8.53 15.66 -14.61
C GLY A 66 -7.91 15.27 -13.27
N LEU A 67 -7.32 14.08 -13.16
CA LEU A 67 -6.72 13.59 -11.92
C LEU A 67 -5.48 14.40 -11.52
N GLN A 68 -4.47 14.48 -12.40
CA GLN A 68 -3.29 15.31 -12.14
C GLN A 68 -3.65 16.80 -11.97
N LEU A 69 -4.69 17.30 -12.65
CA LEU A 69 -5.16 18.67 -12.47
C LEU A 69 -5.71 18.91 -11.06
N GLN A 70 -6.57 18.01 -10.55
CA GLN A 70 -7.05 18.08 -9.17
C GLN A 70 -5.88 18.02 -8.18
N LEU A 71 -5.01 17.01 -8.28
CA LEU A 71 -3.86 16.85 -7.38
C LEU A 71 -2.94 18.09 -7.34
N THR A 72 -2.77 18.79 -8.47
CA THR A 72 -1.95 20.02 -8.56
C THR A 72 -2.65 21.25 -7.96
N ASN A 73 -3.98 21.28 -7.97
CA ASN A 73 -4.77 22.38 -7.40
C ASN A 73 -4.96 22.22 -5.88
N ASP A 74 -5.20 20.99 -5.43
CA ASP A 74 -5.49 20.66 -4.03
C ASP A 74 -4.21 20.67 -3.17
N TYR A 75 -3.06 20.29 -3.76
CA TYR A 75 -1.76 20.19 -3.08
C TYR A 75 -0.63 20.93 -3.83
N PRO A 76 -0.74 22.26 -4.02
CA PRO A 76 0.19 23.02 -4.87
C PRO A 76 1.63 23.11 -4.30
N GLY A 77 1.81 22.87 -3.00
CA GLY A 77 3.13 22.79 -2.35
C GLY A 77 3.82 21.44 -2.46
N GLY A 78 3.11 20.39 -2.92
CA GLY A 78 3.50 18.99 -2.69
C GLY A 78 2.93 18.44 -1.38
N VAL A 79 3.45 17.28 -0.97
CA VAL A 79 2.97 16.46 0.16
C VAL A 79 4.15 15.73 0.83
N GLU A 80 3.92 15.16 2.01
CA GLU A 80 4.97 14.52 2.83
C GLU A 80 5.01 12.99 2.63
N THR A 81 6.20 12.40 2.78
CA THR A 81 6.38 10.93 2.80
C THR A 81 5.64 10.33 4.00
N GLY A 82 5.09 9.13 3.87
CA GLY A 82 4.19 8.54 4.87
C GLY A 82 2.74 9.01 4.73
N GLY A 83 2.48 10.07 3.95
CA GLY A 83 1.14 10.61 3.72
C GLY A 83 0.29 9.77 2.76
N ALA A 84 -1.03 9.88 2.92
CA ALA A 84 -2.02 9.37 1.97
C ALA A 84 -3.15 10.39 1.77
N TYR A 85 -3.52 10.63 0.50
CA TYR A 85 -4.39 11.73 0.09
C TYR A 85 -5.45 11.22 -0.89
N ASP A 86 -6.72 11.62 -0.79
CA ASP A 86 -7.78 11.06 -1.63
C ASP A 86 -8.27 11.99 -2.76
N THR A 87 -8.75 11.38 -3.84
CA THR A 87 -9.53 12.00 -4.91
C THR A 87 -10.69 11.09 -5.32
N GLY A 88 -11.62 11.61 -6.13
CA GLY A 88 -12.57 10.76 -6.87
C GLY A 88 -11.87 9.93 -7.95
N SER A 89 -12.52 8.88 -8.45
CA SER A 89 -11.97 7.97 -9.47
C SER A 89 -11.96 8.49 -10.91
N HIS A 90 -12.53 9.68 -11.16
CA HIS A 90 -12.70 10.32 -12.48
C HIS A 90 -13.31 9.38 -13.54
N ASN A 91 -12.50 8.84 -14.46
CA ASN A 91 -12.97 7.94 -15.51
C ASN A 91 -12.88 6.44 -15.14
N ILE A 92 -12.25 6.08 -14.02
CA ILE A 92 -12.17 4.68 -13.56
C ILE A 92 -13.52 4.28 -12.98
N ARG A 93 -14.15 3.24 -13.56
CA ARG A 93 -15.52 2.83 -13.22
C ARG A 93 -15.62 1.68 -12.22
N THR A 94 -14.50 1.08 -11.82
CA THR A 94 -14.46 -0.05 -10.89
C THR A 94 -14.15 0.37 -9.44
N ALA A 95 -13.98 1.68 -9.20
CA ALA A 95 -13.80 2.30 -7.91
C ALA A 95 -14.50 3.66 -7.85
N THR A 96 -14.77 4.16 -6.64
CA THR A 96 -15.30 5.52 -6.40
C THR A 96 -14.19 6.49 -5.97
N HIS A 97 -13.18 6.00 -5.25
CA HIS A 97 -12.04 6.79 -4.76
C HIS A 97 -10.69 6.28 -5.28
N ILE A 98 -9.72 7.20 -5.34
CA ILE A 98 -8.29 6.88 -5.49
C ILE A 98 -7.57 7.45 -4.28
N ILE A 99 -6.78 6.62 -3.59
CA ILE A 99 -5.92 7.04 -2.47
C ILE A 99 -4.47 7.12 -2.98
N HIS A 100 -3.88 8.31 -2.94
CA HIS A 100 -2.53 8.61 -3.40
C HIS A 100 -1.57 8.49 -2.24
N ALA A 101 -0.79 7.41 -2.24
CA ALA A 101 0.14 7.03 -1.18
C ALA A 101 1.57 7.49 -1.50
N VAL A 102 2.21 8.17 -0.55
CA VAL A 102 3.54 8.78 -0.70
C VAL A 102 4.60 7.93 -0.02
N GLY A 103 4.94 6.81 -0.65
CA GLY A 103 5.95 5.88 -0.14
C GLY A 103 7.39 6.42 -0.25
N PRO A 104 8.32 5.95 0.61
CA PRO A 104 9.72 6.38 0.61
C PRO A 104 10.48 6.00 -0.67
N ASP A 105 11.47 6.82 -1.04
CA ASP A 105 12.41 6.54 -2.12
C ASP A 105 13.72 5.95 -1.58
N TYR A 106 13.84 4.62 -1.61
CA TYR A 106 15.00 3.88 -1.09
C TYR A 106 16.30 4.16 -1.86
N ARG A 107 16.24 4.94 -2.95
CA ARG A 107 17.42 5.35 -3.75
C ARG A 107 18.02 6.68 -3.30
N VAL A 108 17.30 7.49 -2.49
CA VAL A 108 17.88 8.70 -1.90
C VAL A 108 18.60 8.36 -0.58
N ARG A 109 19.43 9.28 -0.07
CA ARG A 109 20.18 9.08 1.19
C ARG A 109 19.30 9.28 2.43
N THR A 110 18.28 8.44 2.57
CA THR A 110 17.50 8.25 3.80
C THR A 110 18.11 7.10 4.61
N SER A 111 17.94 7.10 5.94
CA SER A 111 18.45 6.00 6.76
C SER A 111 17.60 4.74 6.57
N THR A 112 18.23 3.57 6.73
CA THR A 112 17.56 2.26 6.68
C THR A 112 16.39 2.17 7.67
N ARG A 113 16.45 2.88 8.81
CA ARG A 113 15.38 2.92 9.81
C ARG A 113 14.23 3.84 9.39
N GLN A 114 14.52 5.09 9.02
CA GLN A 114 13.53 6.06 8.56
C GLN A 114 12.73 5.53 7.37
N ALA A 115 13.38 4.82 6.44
CA ALA A 115 12.67 4.23 5.30
C ALA A 115 11.65 3.15 5.71
N ASN A 116 11.80 2.47 6.87
CA ASN A 116 10.74 1.61 7.39
C ASN A 116 9.59 2.45 7.98
N GLU A 117 9.94 3.41 8.84
CA GLU A 117 9.01 4.31 9.52
C GLU A 117 8.10 5.01 8.48
N ASP A 118 8.69 5.60 7.44
CA ASP A 118 8.01 6.20 6.28
C ASP A 118 7.05 5.21 5.56
N LEU A 119 7.41 3.94 5.42
CA LEU A 119 6.61 2.94 4.72
C LEU A 119 5.48 2.39 5.60
N GLU A 120 5.72 2.19 6.89
CA GLU A 120 4.68 1.86 7.88
C GLU A 120 3.64 2.98 7.93
N ASP A 121 4.07 4.24 8.09
CA ASP A 121 3.16 5.39 8.11
C ASP A 121 2.40 5.53 6.79
N THR A 122 3.02 5.21 5.65
CA THR A 122 2.30 5.15 4.36
C THR A 122 1.13 4.16 4.42
N TYR A 123 1.32 2.95 4.96
CA TYR A 123 0.24 1.96 5.10
C TYR A 123 -0.81 2.37 6.14
N ARG A 124 -0.40 2.92 7.29
CA ARG A 124 -1.31 3.46 8.33
C ARG A 124 -2.19 4.57 7.75
N SER A 125 -1.61 5.55 7.05
CA SER A 125 -2.30 6.68 6.43
C SER A 125 -3.33 6.28 5.37
N ILE A 126 -3.04 5.24 4.57
CA ILE A 126 -4.01 4.72 3.59
C ILE A 126 -5.22 4.11 4.29
N LEU A 127 -4.99 3.29 5.32
CA LEU A 127 -6.06 2.63 6.07
C LEU A 127 -6.90 3.66 6.85
N SER A 128 -6.28 4.61 7.54
CA SER A 128 -6.96 5.75 8.15
C SER A 128 -7.78 6.56 7.14
N THR A 129 -7.28 6.72 5.91
CA THR A 129 -8.04 7.37 4.82
C THR A 129 -9.21 6.52 4.33
N ALA A 130 -9.06 5.20 4.22
CA ALA A 130 -10.15 4.29 3.87
C ALA A 130 -11.28 4.32 4.92
N VAL A 131 -10.93 4.25 6.21
CA VAL A 131 -11.87 4.39 7.33
C VAL A 131 -12.56 5.77 7.29
N ARG A 132 -11.80 6.86 7.11
CA ARG A 132 -12.34 8.24 6.98
C ARG A 132 -13.31 8.40 5.81
N LEU A 133 -13.11 7.66 4.71
CA LEU A 133 -14.00 7.67 3.55
C LEU A 133 -15.23 6.76 3.70
N GLY A 134 -15.27 5.89 4.72
CA GLY A 134 -16.35 4.91 4.91
C GLY A 134 -16.42 3.87 3.79
N VAL A 135 -15.28 3.51 3.19
CA VAL A 135 -15.23 2.50 2.12
C VAL A 135 -15.19 1.08 2.68
N ARG A 136 -15.92 0.16 2.05
CA ARG A 136 -16.00 -1.25 2.47
C ARG A 136 -14.88 -2.10 1.86
N SER A 137 -14.14 -1.59 0.88
CA SER A 137 -13.04 -2.30 0.24
C SER A 137 -11.94 -1.37 -0.27
N VAL A 138 -10.67 -1.74 -0.03
CA VAL A 138 -9.49 -1.03 -0.52
C VAL A 138 -8.48 -1.99 -1.18
N ALA A 139 -7.93 -1.59 -2.33
CA ALA A 139 -7.00 -2.40 -3.10
C ALA A 139 -5.65 -1.68 -3.37
N PHE A 140 -4.55 -2.33 -2.97
CA PHE A 140 -3.19 -1.79 -2.93
C PHE A 140 -2.29 -2.40 -4.00
N PRO A 141 -1.45 -1.63 -4.75
CA PRO A 141 -0.25 -2.19 -5.37
C PRO A 141 0.85 -2.39 -4.30
N PRO A 142 1.92 -3.14 -4.60
CA PRO A 142 3.18 -3.05 -3.86
C PRO A 142 3.68 -1.59 -3.83
N ILE A 143 3.87 -1.04 -2.63
CA ILE A 143 4.37 0.33 -2.44
C ILE A 143 5.89 0.31 -2.32
N ALA A 144 6.54 1.34 -2.86
CA ALA A 144 7.99 1.57 -2.86
C ALA A 144 8.91 0.53 -3.58
N THR A 145 8.47 -0.71 -3.82
CA THR A 145 9.29 -1.77 -4.45
C THR A 145 9.72 -1.49 -5.89
N GLY A 146 8.90 -0.76 -6.65
CA GLY A 146 9.11 -0.49 -8.08
C GLY A 146 10.21 0.54 -8.37
N ILE A 147 9.86 1.65 -9.01
CA ILE A 147 10.81 2.77 -9.28
C ILE A 147 11.59 3.22 -8.03
N PRO A 148 11.02 3.26 -6.81
CA PRO A 148 11.73 3.66 -5.59
C PRO A 148 12.65 2.57 -4.99
N GLN A 149 12.70 1.36 -5.58
CA GLN A 149 13.66 0.28 -5.29
C GLN A 149 13.74 -0.19 -3.81
N PHE A 150 12.64 -0.13 -3.08
CA PHE A 150 12.56 -0.69 -1.72
C PHE A 150 12.72 -2.23 -1.74
N PRO A 151 13.52 -2.86 -0.85
CA PRO A 151 13.73 -4.31 -0.87
C PRO A 151 12.43 -5.12 -0.72
N GLY A 152 12.04 -5.84 -1.78
CA GLY A 152 10.76 -6.55 -1.90
C GLY A 152 10.34 -7.44 -0.71
N PRO A 153 11.21 -8.33 -0.19
CA PRO A 153 10.88 -9.17 0.97
C PRO A 153 10.52 -8.37 2.23
N ARG A 154 11.17 -7.21 2.40
CA ARG A 154 11.02 -6.31 3.55
C ARG A 154 9.82 -5.39 3.39
N ALA A 155 9.57 -4.87 2.19
CA ALA A 155 8.34 -4.15 1.86
C ALA A 155 7.10 -5.04 2.07
N ALA A 156 7.16 -6.32 1.65
CA ALA A 156 6.08 -7.28 1.87
C ALA A 156 5.82 -7.54 3.38
N ARG A 157 6.89 -7.74 4.18
CA ARG A 157 6.79 -7.86 5.64
C ARG A 157 6.11 -6.63 6.24
N ILE A 158 6.63 -5.44 5.95
CA ILE A 158 6.14 -4.15 6.49
C ILE A 158 4.67 -3.92 6.12
N ALA A 159 4.30 -4.14 4.85
CA ALA A 159 2.93 -4.00 4.38
C ALA A 159 1.96 -4.88 5.17
N LEU A 160 2.28 -6.17 5.29
CA LEU A 160 1.41 -7.16 5.94
C LEU A 160 1.36 -6.98 7.45
N SER A 161 2.50 -6.71 8.12
CA SER A 161 2.53 -6.44 9.56
C SER A 161 1.79 -5.15 9.93
N THR A 162 1.91 -4.10 9.11
CA THR A 162 1.25 -2.81 9.38
C THR A 162 -0.25 -2.90 9.13
N VAL A 163 -0.69 -3.56 8.06
CA VAL A 163 -2.12 -3.83 7.84
C VAL A 163 -2.68 -4.66 9.00
N ARG A 164 -1.97 -5.71 9.45
CA ARG A 164 -2.42 -6.51 10.59
C ARG A 164 -2.58 -5.67 11.86
N ALA A 165 -1.51 -4.98 12.29
CA ALA A 165 -1.53 -4.18 13.51
C ALA A 165 -2.62 -3.08 13.47
N PHE A 166 -2.83 -2.44 12.31
CA PHE A 166 -3.91 -1.47 12.16
C PHE A 166 -5.30 -2.09 12.41
N LEU A 167 -5.57 -3.29 11.89
CA LEU A 167 -6.86 -3.97 12.07
C LEU A 167 -7.00 -4.64 13.46
N GLU A 168 -5.89 -4.88 14.17
CA GLU A 168 -5.88 -5.30 15.58
C GLU A 168 -6.20 -4.11 16.52
N ASP A 169 -5.61 -2.93 16.27
CA ASP A 169 -5.63 -1.78 17.20
C ASP A 169 -6.78 -0.77 16.97
N ASN A 170 -7.49 -0.79 15.84
CA ASN A 170 -8.41 0.29 15.43
C ASN A 170 -9.85 -0.16 15.13
N ASP A 171 -10.79 0.78 15.23
CA ASP A 171 -12.12 0.72 14.59
C ASP A 171 -11.92 0.79 13.07
N THR A 172 -12.48 -0.17 12.33
CA THR A 172 -12.25 -0.31 10.88
C THR A 172 -13.34 0.36 10.04
N GLY A 173 -14.31 1.04 10.67
CA GLY A 173 -15.35 1.81 9.99
C GLY A 173 -16.29 0.98 9.12
N GLY A 174 -16.34 -0.34 9.31
CA GLY A 174 -17.04 -1.27 8.42
C GLY A 174 -16.27 -1.63 7.15
N LEU A 175 -14.94 -1.62 7.18
CA LEU A 175 -14.09 -2.15 6.13
C LEU A 175 -14.23 -3.69 6.07
N GLU A 176 -14.60 -4.24 4.91
CA GLU A 176 -14.84 -5.68 4.73
C GLU A 176 -13.74 -6.39 3.91
N ARG A 177 -12.90 -5.65 3.18
CA ARG A 177 -11.84 -6.24 2.34
C ARG A 177 -10.60 -5.37 2.16
N VAL A 178 -9.44 -6.00 2.35
CA VAL A 178 -8.11 -5.48 1.97
C VAL A 178 -7.52 -6.41 0.91
N THR A 179 -7.18 -5.89 -0.27
CA THR A 179 -6.59 -6.69 -1.35
C THR A 179 -5.25 -6.13 -1.83
N PHE A 180 -4.18 -6.91 -1.75
CA PHE A 180 -2.90 -6.62 -2.40
C PHE A 180 -2.91 -7.12 -3.86
N LEU A 181 -2.72 -6.21 -4.81
CA LEU A 181 -2.80 -6.43 -6.25
C LEU A 181 -1.42 -6.49 -6.91
N MET A 182 -1.01 -7.70 -7.26
CA MET A 182 0.21 -8.00 -8.00
C MET A 182 -0.05 -7.93 -9.51
N TRP A 183 0.88 -7.37 -10.29
CA TRP A 183 0.77 -7.43 -11.75
C TRP A 183 2.11 -7.39 -12.49
N PRO A 184 2.43 -8.40 -13.33
CA PRO A 184 1.75 -9.69 -13.48
C PRO A 184 1.90 -10.60 -12.24
N ALA A 185 1.23 -11.76 -12.25
CA ALA A 185 1.34 -12.79 -11.22
C ALA A 185 2.78 -13.33 -11.03
N SER A 186 3.63 -13.22 -12.05
CA SER A 186 5.02 -13.67 -12.06
C SER A 186 6.01 -12.57 -11.65
N THR A 187 5.61 -11.67 -10.75
CA THR A 187 6.48 -10.63 -10.18
C THR A 187 7.21 -11.14 -8.93
N PRO A 188 8.43 -10.65 -8.64
CA PRO A 188 9.09 -10.95 -7.36
C PRO A 188 8.22 -10.56 -6.17
N ASP A 189 7.55 -9.40 -6.24
CA ASP A 189 6.58 -8.94 -5.23
C ASP A 189 5.46 -9.97 -5.01
N ALA A 190 4.91 -10.60 -6.05
CA ALA A 190 3.92 -11.65 -5.86
C ALA A 190 4.45 -12.83 -5.03
N ALA A 191 5.71 -13.24 -5.24
CA ALA A 191 6.34 -14.29 -4.44
C ALA A 191 6.65 -13.82 -3.00
N HIS A 192 7.12 -12.59 -2.82
CA HIS A 192 7.41 -12.02 -1.50
C HIS A 192 6.15 -11.87 -0.65
N TYR A 193 5.08 -11.30 -1.20
CA TYR A 193 3.78 -11.20 -0.53
C TYR A 193 3.17 -12.59 -0.30
N THR A 194 3.27 -13.52 -1.25
CA THR A 194 2.80 -14.92 -1.07
C THR A 194 3.51 -15.60 0.11
N LYS A 195 4.84 -15.51 0.21
CA LYS A 195 5.59 -16.08 1.35
C LYS A 195 5.20 -15.40 2.67
N LYS A 196 5.21 -14.06 2.73
CA LYS A 196 4.92 -13.31 3.95
C LYS A 196 3.45 -13.31 4.36
N PHE A 197 2.51 -13.59 3.46
CA PHE A 197 1.09 -13.61 3.79
C PHE A 197 0.79 -14.63 4.89
N LYS A 198 1.29 -15.86 4.76
CA LYS A 198 1.06 -16.93 5.75
C LYS A 198 1.66 -16.64 7.13
N GLU A 199 2.76 -15.88 7.18
CA GLU A 199 3.41 -15.48 8.43
C GLU A 199 2.60 -14.44 9.22
N HIS A 200 1.79 -13.62 8.54
CA HIS A 200 1.01 -12.55 9.16
C HIS A 200 -0.49 -12.86 9.24
N PHE A 201 -1.04 -13.53 8.24
CA PHE A 201 -2.43 -13.95 8.12
C PHE A 201 -2.47 -15.46 7.82
N PRO A 202 -2.28 -16.32 8.83
CA PRO A 202 -2.49 -17.75 8.66
C PRO A 202 -3.93 -18.03 8.19
N GLU A 203 -4.11 -19.19 7.57
CA GLU A 203 -5.44 -19.77 7.36
C GLU A 203 -5.87 -20.40 8.70
N GLU A 204 -7.14 -20.31 9.10
CA GLU A 204 -7.58 -20.95 10.35
C GLU A 204 -7.62 -22.47 10.16
N ASP A 205 -6.66 -23.17 10.76
CA ASP A 205 -6.63 -24.64 10.78
C ASP A 205 -7.86 -25.15 11.55
N ASN A 206 -8.82 -25.73 10.81
CA ASN A 206 -10.04 -26.30 11.37
C ASN A 206 -9.74 -27.71 11.92
N GLU A 207 -8.98 -27.80 13.02
CA GLU A 207 -8.61 -29.05 13.72
C GLU A 207 -9.78 -29.72 14.48
N ASP A 208 -11.01 -29.64 13.96
CA ASP A 208 -12.27 -30.06 14.61
C ASP A 208 -12.96 -31.26 13.89
N ASP A 209 -12.25 -31.93 12.96
CA ASP A 209 -12.72 -33.10 12.19
C ASP A 209 -11.88 -34.39 12.43
N GLU A 210 -11.15 -34.50 13.56
CA GLU A 210 -10.63 -35.81 14.03
C GLU A 210 -11.76 -36.64 14.67
N ASP A 211 -12.53 -37.32 13.81
CA ASP A 211 -13.65 -38.21 14.17
C ASP A 211 -13.14 -39.50 14.88
N GLU A 212 -12.87 -39.39 16.19
CA GLU A 212 -12.27 -40.45 17.02
C GLU A 212 -13.04 -41.79 16.93
N PRO A 213 -12.45 -42.88 16.38
CA PRO A 213 -13.14 -44.14 16.17
C PRO A 213 -13.26 -44.94 17.47
N MET A 214 -14.24 -44.55 18.29
CA MET A 214 -14.65 -45.17 19.56
C MET A 214 -14.58 -46.71 19.51
N SER A 215 -13.58 -47.26 20.20
CA SER A 215 -13.25 -48.70 20.15
C SER A 215 -14.30 -49.59 20.86
N GLY A 216 -15.33 -49.96 20.11
CA GLY A 216 -16.40 -50.87 20.56
C GLY A 216 -15.96 -52.33 20.58
N THR A 217 -15.59 -52.85 21.75
CA THR A 217 -15.20 -54.26 21.92
C THR A 217 -16.37 -55.24 21.72
N SER A 218 -16.20 -56.24 20.84
CA SER A 218 -16.99 -57.49 20.87
C SER A 218 -16.20 -58.65 20.27
N GLU A 219 -16.37 -59.85 20.84
CA GLU A 219 -15.59 -61.06 20.51
C GLU A 219 -16.30 -61.96 19.48
N ASN A 220 -15.54 -62.51 18.51
CA ASN A 220 -15.60 -63.88 17.94
C ASN A 220 -15.04 -63.91 16.50
N ASP A 221 -14.60 -65.02 15.88
CA ASP A 221 -14.02 -66.33 16.26
C ASP A 221 -14.08 -67.22 15.00
N LYS A 222 -13.00 -67.92 14.62
CA LYS A 222 -12.86 -68.88 13.48
C LYS A 222 -12.99 -68.30 12.04
N SER A 223 -12.41 -68.91 10.99
CA SER A 223 -11.32 -69.91 10.90
C SER A 223 -10.89 -70.19 9.44
N GLY A 224 -9.57 -70.40 9.21
CA GLY A 224 -9.02 -71.02 7.99
C GLY A 224 -8.97 -70.11 6.74
N GLY A 225 -8.20 -70.43 5.70
CA GLY A 225 -7.19 -71.52 5.59
C GLY A 225 -6.84 -71.84 4.11
N GLU A 226 -5.53 -72.02 3.83
CA GLU A 226 -4.95 -72.47 2.53
C GLU A 226 -5.18 -71.53 1.31
N GLN A 227 -4.15 -71.24 0.48
CA GLN A 227 -3.73 -71.89 -0.78
C GLN A 227 -4.85 -72.00 -1.85
N SER A 228 -4.63 -71.79 -3.16
CA SER A 228 -3.40 -71.84 -3.98
C SER A 228 -3.37 -70.72 -5.09
N GLU A 229 -2.33 -70.57 -5.95
CA GLU A 229 -2.22 -71.01 -7.39
C GLU A 229 -3.42 -70.58 -8.28
N GLU A 230 -3.34 -70.18 -9.55
CA GLU A 230 -2.40 -70.41 -10.69
C GLU A 230 -2.19 -69.09 -11.51
N GLU A 231 -1.01 -68.82 -12.11
CA GLU A 231 -0.65 -68.95 -13.55
C GLU A 231 -1.58 -68.29 -14.61
N GLU A 232 -1.02 -67.44 -15.49
CA GLU A 232 -0.91 -67.69 -16.96
C GLU A 232 0.05 -66.67 -17.64
N GLU A 233 0.44 -66.91 -18.90
CA GLU A 233 1.59 -66.29 -19.61
C GLU A 233 1.20 -65.37 -20.80
N SER A 234 2.22 -64.79 -21.46
CA SER A 234 2.24 -64.25 -22.84
C SER A 234 1.55 -62.89 -23.12
N GLU A 235 1.87 -62.13 -24.17
CA GLU A 235 2.75 -62.35 -25.35
C GLU A 235 3.88 -61.31 -25.48
N GLU A 236 4.85 -61.56 -26.37
CA GLU A 236 6.01 -60.71 -26.67
C GLU A 236 5.69 -59.58 -27.69
N GLY A 237 6.49 -58.51 -27.73
CA GLY A 237 6.35 -57.43 -28.73
C GLY A 237 7.53 -56.46 -28.78
N GLU A 238 8.31 -56.52 -29.87
CA GLU A 238 9.40 -55.61 -30.26
C GLU A 238 8.86 -54.18 -30.58
N GLU A 239 9.62 -53.09 -30.70
CA GLU A 239 11.06 -52.89 -30.96
C GLU A 239 11.48 -51.43 -30.63
N GLY A 240 12.78 -51.19 -30.32
CA GLY A 240 13.47 -49.88 -30.35
C GLY A 240 13.14 -48.83 -29.26
N GLU A 241 13.94 -47.78 -29.05
CA GLU A 241 15.37 -47.53 -29.30
C GLU A 241 15.71 -46.13 -28.70
N GLU A 242 16.67 -46.06 -27.76
CA GLU A 242 17.45 -44.85 -27.36
C GLU A 242 16.66 -43.61 -26.82
N GLU A 243 17.21 -42.67 -26.03
CA GLU A 243 18.56 -42.46 -25.48
C GLU A 243 18.53 -42.43 -23.93
N ALA A 244 19.70 -42.37 -23.29
CA ALA A 244 19.87 -42.18 -21.85
C ALA A 244 20.78 -40.97 -21.57
N GLU A 245 20.52 -40.23 -20.49
CA GLU A 245 21.49 -39.29 -19.90
C GLU A 245 21.21 -39.11 -18.39
N ASP A 246 22.17 -39.58 -17.59
CA ASP A 246 22.55 -39.30 -16.20
C ASP A 246 21.49 -39.04 -15.09
N GLU A 247 21.37 -40.03 -14.17
CA GLU A 247 21.10 -39.80 -12.75
C GLU A 247 22.43 -39.96 -11.96
N GLU A 248 22.89 -38.94 -11.24
CA GLU A 248 23.84 -39.05 -10.12
C GLU A 248 23.48 -37.99 -9.05
N GLU A 249 23.35 -38.46 -7.80
CA GLU A 249 23.73 -37.85 -6.51
C GLU A 249 23.92 -36.30 -6.44
N ALA A 250 23.18 -35.53 -5.62
CA ALA A 250 23.13 -35.50 -4.15
C ALA A 250 24.28 -34.68 -3.49
N GLU A 251 24.10 -34.31 -2.21
CA GLU A 251 24.93 -33.38 -1.41
C GLU A 251 24.84 -31.89 -1.89
N ASP A 252 24.77 -30.87 -1.04
CA ASP A 252 24.74 -30.83 0.44
C ASP A 252 23.97 -29.60 0.97
N GLU A 253 23.66 -29.59 2.28
CA GLU A 253 23.08 -28.46 3.00
C GLU A 253 24.16 -27.44 3.45
N GLU A 254 23.87 -26.13 3.43
CA GLU A 254 24.27 -25.20 4.50
C GLU A 254 23.22 -24.07 4.58
N ASP A 255 22.54 -23.95 5.73
CA ASP A 255 21.70 -22.80 6.07
C ASP A 255 22.59 -21.61 6.49
N ALA A 256 22.19 -20.40 6.09
CA ALA A 256 22.80 -19.15 6.53
C ALA A 256 21.78 -18.32 7.32
N GLU A 257 21.83 -18.45 8.65
CA GLU A 257 21.05 -17.61 9.57
C GLU A 257 21.68 -16.21 9.62
N ASP A 258 20.91 -15.20 9.18
CA ASP A 258 21.37 -13.81 9.02
C ASP A 258 20.98 -12.97 10.25
N GLU A 259 21.60 -13.28 11.39
CA GLU A 259 21.46 -12.53 12.65
C GLU A 259 22.41 -11.33 12.70
N GLU A 260 21.97 -10.16 12.23
CA GLU A 260 22.64 -8.89 12.55
C GLU A 260 22.06 -8.28 13.84
N GLU A 261 22.72 -8.54 14.97
CA GLU A 261 22.53 -7.74 16.19
C GLU A 261 23.10 -6.32 16.01
N ALA A 262 22.44 -5.33 16.62
CA ALA A 262 22.85 -3.94 16.57
C ALA A 262 23.50 -3.53 17.90
N GLU A 263 24.83 -3.38 17.90
CA GLU A 263 25.58 -2.77 19.00
C GLU A 263 25.62 -1.24 18.83
N ASP A 264 24.78 -0.52 19.58
CA ASP A 264 24.97 0.91 19.85
C ASP A 264 26.08 1.05 20.91
N GLU A 265 27.25 1.58 20.54
CA GLU A 265 28.26 2.06 21.51
C GLU A 265 28.20 3.61 21.61
N GLU A 266 27.89 4.11 22.80
CA GLU A 266 28.02 5.53 23.13
C GLU A 266 29.48 5.85 23.50
N GLU A 267 30.11 6.80 22.81
CA GLU A 267 31.28 7.51 23.33
C GLU A 267 30.93 8.97 23.63
N ALA A 268 31.02 9.33 24.91
CA ALA A 268 30.95 10.69 25.41
C ALA A 268 32.20 10.96 26.25
N GLU A 269 33.11 11.80 25.74
CA GLU A 269 34.27 12.30 26.48
C GLU A 269 34.15 13.83 26.62
N ASP A 270 33.79 14.28 27.82
CA ASP A 270 34.08 15.63 28.31
C ASP A 270 35.53 15.65 28.82
N GLU A 271 36.38 16.51 28.26
CA GLU A 271 37.53 17.07 29.00
C GLU A 271 37.58 18.60 28.81
N GLU A 272 37.75 19.32 29.92
CA GLU A 272 37.90 20.77 29.97
C GLU A 272 39.36 21.18 29.74
N GLU A 273 39.61 22.26 29.00
CA GLU A 273 40.67 23.22 29.38
C GLU A 273 40.17 24.66 29.19
N ALA A 274 40.58 25.53 30.11
CA ALA A 274 40.32 26.96 30.09
C ALA A 274 41.64 27.71 30.29
N GLU A 275 41.88 28.74 29.48
CA GLU A 275 42.95 29.72 29.71
C GLU A 275 42.34 31.14 29.68
N ASP A 276 42.76 31.97 30.64
CA ASP A 276 42.34 33.36 30.79
C ASP A 276 43.09 34.29 29.81
N GLU A 277 42.41 35.27 29.21
CA GLU A 277 43.01 36.58 28.94
C GLU A 277 42.01 37.69 29.33
N GLU A 278 42.37 38.49 30.32
CA GLU A 278 41.68 39.73 30.71
C GLU A 278 42.21 40.90 29.87
N GLU A 279 41.34 41.73 29.28
CA GLU A 279 41.62 43.16 29.12
C GLU A 279 40.34 43.98 29.44
N GLU A 280 40.48 44.92 30.40
CA GLU A 280 39.49 45.94 30.73
C GLU A 280 39.68 47.16 29.82
N GLU A 281 38.60 47.88 29.46
CA GLU A 281 38.60 49.36 29.56
C GLU A 281 37.16 49.92 29.64
N GLU A 282 37.04 51.20 30.03
CA GLU A 282 35.86 51.76 30.69
C GLU A 282 35.05 52.77 29.84
N GLY A 283 33.77 52.99 30.21
CA GLY A 283 33.02 54.22 29.92
C GLY A 283 32.35 54.34 28.54
N GLU A 284 31.40 55.26 28.31
CA GLU A 284 30.74 56.20 29.24
C GLU A 284 29.22 56.24 29.05
N GLU A 285 28.57 56.62 30.14
CA GLU A 285 27.23 57.16 30.36
C GLU A 285 26.68 58.17 29.31
N GLY A 286 25.35 58.33 29.29
CA GLY A 286 24.63 59.45 28.64
C GLY A 286 23.91 59.09 27.33
N GLU A 287 22.75 59.66 26.98
CA GLU A 287 21.87 60.62 27.68
C GLU A 287 20.38 60.26 27.45
N GLU A 288 19.49 60.88 28.21
CA GLU A 288 18.02 60.79 28.08
C GLU A 288 17.51 61.54 26.83
N GLY A 289 16.33 61.15 26.31
CA GLY A 289 15.79 61.71 25.06
C GLY A 289 14.27 61.61 24.97
N GLU A 290 13.56 62.39 25.78
CA GLU A 290 12.10 62.55 25.70
C GLU A 290 11.67 63.19 24.37
N ASN A 291 10.48 62.81 23.88
CA ASN A 291 9.62 63.67 23.05
C ASN A 291 8.17 63.14 23.09
N GLU A 292 7.31 63.86 23.81
CA GLU A 292 5.86 63.86 23.60
C GLU A 292 5.48 64.97 22.58
N ALA A 293 4.21 65.39 22.54
CA ALA A 293 3.56 66.25 21.54
C ALA A 293 3.30 65.51 20.19
N GLU A 294 2.04 65.23 19.81
CA GLU A 294 1.03 66.17 19.28
C GLU A 294 1.35 66.55 17.80
N ASP A 295 0.39 66.71 16.89
CA ASP A 295 -1.01 67.11 17.08
C ASP A 295 -1.91 66.70 15.86
N GLU A 296 -3.16 67.19 15.89
CA GLU A 296 -4.12 67.42 14.78
C GLU A 296 -5.04 66.27 14.29
N GLU A 297 -6.34 66.59 14.35
CA GLU A 297 -7.52 65.85 13.88
C GLU A 297 -7.90 66.31 12.45
N GLU A 298 -8.74 65.56 11.72
CA GLU A 298 -9.84 66.14 10.91
C GLU A 298 -10.88 65.06 10.51
N GLU A 299 -12.14 65.46 10.32
CA GLU A 299 -13.31 64.59 10.07
C GLU A 299 -13.86 64.73 8.61
N GLU A 300 -15.16 64.51 8.41
CA GLU A 300 -15.98 64.67 7.18
C GLU A 300 -15.73 63.60 6.08
N GLU A 301 -16.66 62.72 5.66
CA GLU A 301 -18.11 62.73 5.36
C GLU A 301 -18.50 63.15 3.93
N GLU A 302 -19.65 62.62 3.46
CA GLU A 302 -20.42 62.98 2.23
C GLU A 302 -19.76 62.70 0.84
N GLU A 303 -20.48 62.43 -0.28
CA GLU A 303 -21.89 62.03 -0.48
C GLU A 303 -22.05 61.16 -1.78
N GLU A 304 -23.30 60.85 -2.16
CA GLU A 304 -23.67 60.13 -3.40
C GLU A 304 -23.38 60.91 -4.71
N THR A 305 -23.45 60.22 -5.86
CA THR A 305 -24.19 60.78 -7.02
C THR A 305 -24.70 59.71 -7.99
N VAL A 306 -25.69 60.08 -8.80
CA VAL A 306 -26.61 59.19 -9.55
C VAL A 306 -26.50 59.42 -11.08
N ASP A 307 -27.10 58.48 -11.84
CA ASP A 307 -27.32 58.48 -13.30
C ASP A 307 -26.07 58.26 -14.20
N GLY A 308 -26.18 57.59 -15.35
CA GLY A 308 -27.37 56.94 -15.94
C GLY A 308 -27.50 57.22 -17.44
N ARG A 309 -27.75 56.17 -18.23
CA ARG A 309 -28.22 56.31 -19.62
C ARG A 309 -28.88 55.04 -20.15
N SER A 310 -30.02 55.22 -20.81
CA SER A 310 -30.93 54.16 -21.24
C SER A 310 -30.83 53.88 -22.74
N THR A 311 -30.96 52.59 -23.12
CA THR A 311 -31.80 52.07 -24.26
C THR A 311 -31.62 52.58 -25.70
N PRO A 312 -32.14 51.86 -26.74
CA PRO A 312 -32.48 50.43 -26.87
C PRO A 312 -31.59 49.82 -28.00
N ASP A 313 -31.97 49.08 -29.07
CA ASP A 313 -33.23 48.50 -29.57
C ASP A 313 -32.98 47.42 -30.66
N LEU A 314 -33.94 46.48 -30.82
CA LEU A 314 -34.12 45.52 -31.96
C LEU A 314 -32.95 44.53 -32.27
N GLU A 315 -33.09 43.43 -33.02
CA GLU A 315 -34.18 42.71 -33.73
C GLU A 315 -34.17 41.23 -33.21
N GLU A 316 -35.27 40.57 -32.80
CA GLU A 316 -36.32 39.90 -33.59
C GLU A 316 -35.88 39.09 -34.82
N ASP A 317 -35.74 37.76 -34.64
CA ASP A 317 -36.21 36.67 -35.52
C ASP A 317 -35.73 35.32 -34.92
N SER A 318 -36.36 34.14 -35.01
CA SER A 318 -37.74 33.65 -35.20
C SER A 318 -37.59 32.14 -35.46
N ASP A 319 -38.38 31.26 -34.82
CA ASP A 319 -38.64 29.87 -35.23
C ASP A 319 -37.43 28.88 -35.41
N ALA A 320 -37.62 27.57 -35.60
CA ALA A 320 -38.56 26.64 -34.96
C ALA A 320 -38.12 25.17 -35.15
N ILE A 321 -38.43 24.33 -34.17
CA ILE A 321 -38.94 22.93 -34.27
C ILE A 321 -38.38 22.01 -35.38
N ALA A 322 -37.62 21.00 -34.93
CA ALA A 322 -37.51 19.60 -35.41
C ALA A 322 -37.20 19.27 -36.89
N VAL A 323 -36.14 18.45 -37.06
CA VAL A 323 -36.26 17.03 -37.48
C VAL A 323 -35.45 16.17 -36.50
#